data_AF-A0A537RC13-F1
#
_entry.id   AF-A0A537RC13-F1
#
_cell.length_a   1.000
_cell.length_b   1.000
_cell.length_c   1.000
_cell.angle_alpha   90.00
_cell.angle_beta   90.00
_cell.angle_gamma   90.00
#
_symmetry.space_group_name_H-M   'P 1'
#
loop_
_entity.id
_entity.type
_entity.pdbx_description
1 polymer ?
#
loop_
_entity_poly.entity_id
_entity_poly.type
_entity_poly.pdbx_seq_one_letter_code
_entity_poly.pdbx_strand_id
1 'polypeptide(L)'
;MSPAELEAAIRAVGAERYHDKHPFHRLLHGGKLDKGQVQAWALNRYCYQSAVPRKDAALMSRAHDRALRREWVHRMLDHDGSDGEE
;
A
#
# COMPACT_ATOMS: atom_id res chain seq x y z
N MET A 1 23.40 7.28 12.60
CA MET A 1 22.95 7.54 11.22
C MET A 1 22.36 8.94 11.16
N SER A 2 22.79 9.73 10.18
CA SER A 2 22.09 10.96 9.79
C SER A 2 20.72 10.63 9.17
N PRO A 3 19.79 11.60 9.06
CA PRO A 3 18.52 11.38 8.37
C PRO A 3 18.70 10.87 6.93
N ALA A 4 19.71 11.37 6.21
CA ALA A 4 20.01 10.94 4.85
C ALA A 4 20.50 9.48 4.79
N GLU A 5 21.36 9.09 5.74
CA GLU A 5 21.81 7.69 5.85
C GLU A 5 20.64 6.75 6.19
N LEU A 6 19.69 7.20 7.02
CA LEU A 6 18.48 6.44 7.34
C LEU A 6 17.56 6.27 6.15
N GLU A 7 17.31 7.32 5.39
CA GLU A 7 16.53 7.23 4.16
C GLU A 7 17.18 6.27 3.17
N ALA A 8 18.50 6.35 2.98
CA ALA A 8 19.24 5.44 2.11
C ALA A 8 19.08 3.97 2.55
N ALA A 9 19.17 3.70 3.85
CA ALA A 9 18.99 2.36 4.40
C ALA A 9 17.55 1.83 4.17
N ILE A 10 16.53 2.65 4.38
CA ILE A 10 15.12 2.26 4.12
C ILE A 10 14.91 1.98 2.63
N ARG A 11 15.44 2.82 1.74
CA ARG A 11 15.33 2.62 0.28
C ARG A 11 16.04 1.36 -0.20
N ALA A 12 17.16 0.98 0.41
CA ALA A 12 17.88 -0.24 0.09
C ALA A 12 17.01 -1.49 0.32
N VAL A 13 16.20 -1.53 1.39
CA VAL A 13 15.24 -2.62 1.63
C VAL A 13 14.25 -2.74 0.47
N GLY A 14 13.73 -1.62 -0.03
CA GLY A 14 12.84 -1.62 -1.18
C GLY A 14 13.51 -2.17 -2.44
N ALA A 15 14.75 -1.73 -2.73
CA ALA A 15 15.50 -2.20 -3.90
C ALA A 15 15.72 -3.71 -3.90
N GLU A 16 15.93 -4.31 -2.74
CA GLU A 16 16.21 -5.74 -2.59
C GLU A 16 14.95 -6.61 -2.39
N ARG A 17 13.95 -6.11 -1.65
CA ARG A 17 12.87 -6.93 -1.08
C ARG A 17 11.46 -6.53 -1.51
N TYR A 18 11.30 -5.45 -2.29
CA TYR A 18 9.96 -5.07 -2.75
C TYR A 18 9.37 -6.13 -3.69
N HIS A 19 8.04 -6.23 -3.69
CA HIS A 19 7.35 -7.36 -4.33
C HIS A 19 7.43 -7.34 -5.87
N ASP A 20 7.94 -6.26 -6.47
CA ASP A 20 8.14 -6.14 -7.90
C ASP A 20 9.16 -7.18 -8.40
N LYS A 21 10.06 -7.63 -7.51
CA LYS A 21 11.02 -8.68 -7.77
C LYS A 21 10.43 -10.08 -7.72
N HIS A 22 9.24 -10.27 -7.14
CA HIS A 22 8.63 -11.59 -6.99
C HIS A 22 8.30 -12.21 -8.36
N PRO A 23 8.55 -13.52 -8.59
CA PRO A 23 8.29 -14.17 -9.88
C PRO A 23 6.85 -13.96 -10.39
N PHE A 24 5.86 -14.02 -9.50
CA PHE A 24 4.46 -13.76 -9.86
C PHE A 24 4.24 -12.35 -10.43
N HIS A 25 4.88 -11.33 -9.86
CA HIS A 25 4.76 -9.95 -10.33
C HIS A 25 5.39 -9.77 -11.71
N ARG A 26 6.52 -10.45 -11.98
CA ARG A 26 7.13 -10.48 -13.32
C ARG A 26 6.23 -11.15 -14.36
N LEU A 27 5.55 -12.24 -14.00
CA LEU A 27 4.59 -12.90 -14.88
C LEU A 27 3.36 -12.02 -15.16
N LEU A 28 2.84 -11.36 -14.12
CA LEU A 28 1.70 -10.44 -14.23
C LEU A 28 2.01 -9.28 -15.18
N HIS A 29 3.10 -8.55 -14.94
CA HIS A 29 3.48 -7.41 -15.77
C HIS A 29 4.04 -7.80 -17.14
N GLY A 30 4.58 -9.00 -17.28
CA GLY A 30 5.04 -9.56 -18.55
C GLY A 30 3.92 -10.13 -19.43
N GLY A 31 2.66 -10.07 -18.99
CA GLY A 31 1.51 -10.59 -19.73
C GLY A 31 1.55 -12.12 -19.93
N LYS A 32 2.16 -12.85 -18.99
CA LYS A 32 2.36 -14.30 -19.07
C LYS A 32 1.37 -15.12 -18.24
N LEU A 33 0.49 -14.45 -17.49
CA LEU A 33 -0.56 -15.12 -16.72
C LEU A 33 -1.77 -15.42 -17.60
N ASP A 34 -2.44 -16.54 -17.31
CA ASP A 34 -3.76 -16.80 -17.86
C ASP A 34 -4.85 -15.97 -17.13
N LYS A 35 -6.07 -16.02 -17.65
CA LYS A 35 -7.21 -15.29 -17.08
C LYS A 35 -7.50 -15.70 -15.63
N GLY A 36 -7.41 -16.99 -15.31
CA GLY A 36 -7.71 -17.50 -13.97
C GLY A 36 -6.69 -17.02 -12.93
N GLN A 37 -5.42 -16.96 -13.30
CA GLN A 37 -4.34 -16.45 -12.46
C GLN A 37 -4.49 -14.94 -12.19
N VAL A 38 -4.88 -14.15 -13.19
CA VAL A 38 -5.17 -12.72 -13.01
C VAL A 38 -6.40 -12.53 -12.13
N GLN A 39 -7.46 -13.33 -12.32
CA GLN A 39 -8.66 -13.30 -11.47
C GLN A 39 -8.33 -13.64 -10.02
N ALA A 40 -7.52 -14.67 -9.78
CA ALA A 40 -7.07 -15.03 -8.44
C ALA A 40 -6.26 -13.91 -7.79
N TRP A 41 -5.35 -13.28 -8.53
CA TRP A 41 -4.61 -12.11 -8.05
C TRP A 41 -5.56 -10.96 -7.70
N ALA A 42 -6.51 -10.62 -8.57
CA ALA A 42 -7.43 -9.52 -8.36
C ALA A 42 -8.30 -9.75 -7.12
N LEU A 43 -8.86 -10.96 -6.97
CA LEU A 43 -9.68 -11.33 -5.81
C LEU A 43 -8.89 -11.22 -4.50
N ASN A 44 -7.67 -11.72 -4.47
CA ASN A 44 -6.85 -11.67 -3.26
C ASN A 44 -6.32 -10.26 -2.99
N ARG A 45 -6.00 -9.48 -4.03
CA ARG A 45 -5.54 -8.10 -3.89
C ARG A 45 -6.67 -7.19 -3.41
N TYR A 46 -7.93 -7.46 -3.76
CA TYR A 46 -9.09 -6.78 -3.18
C TYR A 46 -9.13 -6.92 -1.65
N CYS A 47 -8.86 -8.11 -1.10
CA CYS A 47 -8.79 -8.32 0.35
C CYS A 47 -7.71 -7.45 1.02
N TYR A 48 -6.55 -7.29 0.36
CA TYR A 48 -5.51 -6.39 0.83
C TYR A 48 -5.96 -4.92 0.75
N GLN A 49 -6.48 -4.47 -0.40
CA GLN A 49 -6.88 -3.08 -0.60
C GLN A 49 -8.00 -2.66 0.36
N SER A 50 -9.03 -3.50 0.56
CA SER A 50 -10.13 -3.24 1.52
C SER A 50 -9.70 -3.31 3.00
N ALA A 51 -8.50 -3.79 3.29
CA ALA A 51 -7.92 -3.75 4.64
C ALA A 51 -7.08 -2.50 4.90
N VAL A 52 -6.60 -1.80 3.86
CA VAL A 52 -5.77 -0.60 4.00
C VAL A 52 -6.44 0.50 4.85
N PRO A 53 -7.68 0.96 4.56
CA PRO A 53 -8.30 2.02 5.36
C PRO A 53 -8.53 1.59 6.82
N ARG A 54 -8.85 0.31 7.08
CA ARG A 54 -8.96 -0.23 8.45
C ARG A 54 -7.61 -0.21 9.18
N LYS A 55 -6.53 -0.56 8.50
CA LYS A 55 -5.16 -0.46 9.05
C LYS A 55 -4.78 0.99 9.32
N ASP A 56 -5.13 1.92 8.44
CA ASP A 56 -4.85 3.35 8.64
C ASP A 56 -5.66 3.95 9.79
N ALA A 57 -6.93 3.58 9.94
CA ALA A 57 -7.74 3.94 11.10
C ALA A 57 -7.13 3.43 12.42
N ALA A 58 -6.59 2.20 12.43
CA ALA A 58 -5.91 1.63 13.60
C ALA A 58 -4.60 2.37 13.96
N LEU A 59 -3.90 2.95 12.98
CA LEU A 59 -2.77 3.84 13.24
C LEU A 59 -3.25 5.16 13.83
N MET A 60 -4.27 5.78 13.23
CA MET A 60 -4.83 7.04 13.68
C MET A 60 -5.39 6.99 15.11
N SER A 61 -5.99 5.86 15.52
CA SER A 61 -6.50 5.67 16.89
C SER A 61 -5.40 5.74 17.95
N ARG A 62 -4.15 5.49 17.56
CA ARG A 62 -2.95 5.55 18.42
C ARG A 62 -2.22 6.89 18.34
N ALA A 63 -2.60 7.77 17.40
CA ALA A 63 -1.97 9.07 17.20
C ALA A 63 -2.65 10.15 18.04
N HIS A 64 -2.01 10.60 19.12
CA HIS A 64 -2.55 11.67 19.97
C HIS A 64 -2.41 13.08 19.37
N ASP A 65 -1.43 13.30 18.50
CA ASP A 65 -1.26 14.57 17.80
C ASP A 65 -2.38 14.80 16.76
N ARG A 66 -3.08 15.94 16.90
CA ARG A 66 -4.14 16.36 15.98
C ARG A 66 -3.62 16.69 14.59
N ALA A 67 -2.43 17.29 14.47
CA ALA A 67 -1.87 17.64 13.17
C ALA A 67 -1.58 16.37 12.37
N LEU A 68 -0.93 15.39 13.00
CA LEU A 68 -0.70 14.07 12.39
C LEU A 68 -2.01 13.38 11.95
N ARG A 69 -3.06 13.37 12.78
CA ARG A 69 -4.35 12.76 12.38
C ARG A 69 -4.98 13.45 11.18
N ARG A 70 -4.89 14.78 11.08
CA ARG A 70 -5.40 15.55 9.94
C ARG A 70 -4.61 15.25 8.67
N GLU A 71 -3.30 15.11 8.78
CA GLU A 71 -2.48 14.71 7.65
C GLU A 71 -2.80 13.26 7.26
N TRP A 72 -3.04 12.34 8.19
CA TRP A 72 -3.21 10.93 7.85
C TRP A 72 -4.58 10.58 7.23
N VAL A 73 -5.62 11.37 7.50
CA VAL A 73 -7.00 11.04 7.13
C VAL A 73 -7.22 10.91 5.61
N HIS A 74 -6.46 11.65 4.79
CA HIS A 74 -6.60 11.58 3.33
C HIS A 74 -6.40 10.15 2.81
N ARG A 75 -5.49 9.37 3.41
CA ARG A 75 -5.22 7.98 2.98
C ARG A 75 -6.45 7.08 3.09
N MET A 76 -7.30 7.33 4.08
CA MET A 76 -8.56 6.60 4.24
C MET A 76 -9.59 7.08 3.21
N LEU A 77 -9.73 8.40 3.05
CA LEU A 77 -10.65 8.99 2.08
C LEU A 77 -10.32 8.57 0.64
N ASP A 78 -9.04 8.50 0.27
CA ASP A 78 -8.59 7.99 -1.04
C ASP A 78 -9.00 6.53 -1.30
N HIS A 79 -9.18 5.72 -0.25
CA HIS A 79 -9.57 4.31 -0.37
C HIS A 79 -11.07 4.07 -0.24
N ASP A 80 -11.73 4.75 0.70
CA ASP A 80 -13.15 4.58 1.01
C ASP A 80 -14.04 5.50 0.15
N GLY A 81 -13.46 6.53 -0.46
CA GLY A 81 -14.16 7.64 -1.10
C GLY A 81 -14.56 8.74 -0.11
N SER A 82 -14.95 9.89 -0.65
CA SER A 82 -15.63 10.95 0.11
C SER A 82 -16.84 11.46 -0.67
N ASP A 83 -17.91 11.83 0.05
CA ASP A 83 -19.10 12.42 -0.57
C ASP A 83 -18.69 13.73 -1.27
N GLY A 84 -18.57 13.71 -2.59
CA GLY A 84 -18.19 14.88 -3.41
C GLY A 84 -17.10 14.62 -4.47
N GLU A 85 -16.51 13.43 -4.50
CA GLU A 85 -15.56 13.02 -5.55
C GLU A 85 -16.28 12.17 -6.62
N GLU A 86 -17.04 12.84 -7.49
CA GLU A 86 -17.43 12.35 -8.84
C GLU A 86 -16.64 13.08 -9.93
#